data_AF-P01463-F1
#
_entry.id   AF-P01463-F1
#
_cell.length_a   1.000
_cell.length_b   1.000
_cell.length_c   1.000
_cell.angle_alpha   90.00
_cell.angle_beta   90.00
_cell.angle_gamma   90.00
#
_symmetry.space_group_name_H-M   'P 1'
#
loop_
_entity.id
_entity.type
_entity.pdbx_description
1 polymer ?
#
loop_
_entity_poly.entity_id
_entity_poly.type
_entity_poly.pdbx_seq_one_letter_code
_entity_poly.pdbx_strand_id
1 'polypeptide(L)' 'LKCHQLIPPFWKTCPEGKNLCYKMYMVATPMIPVKRGCIDVCPKNSALVKYMCCNTDKCN' A
#
# COMPACT_ATOMS: atom_id res chain seq x y z
N LEU A 1 6.70 -4.93 -10.79
CA LEU A 1 6.50 -4.63 -9.36
C LEU A 1 5.57 -5.66 -8.73
N LYS A 2 6.00 -6.28 -7.62
CA LYS A 2 5.17 -7.16 -6.78
C LYS A 2 4.87 -6.43 -5.46
N CYS A 3 3.63 -6.51 -4.97
CA CYS A 3 3.24 -5.90 -3.69
C CYS A 3 2.58 -6.93 -2.79
N HIS A 4 2.74 -6.77 -1.47
CA HIS A 4 1.96 -7.51 -0.49
C HIS A 4 0.47 -7.16 -0.57
N GLN A 5 -0.36 -8.18 -0.38
CA GLN A 5 -1.77 -8.02 -0.06
C GLN A 5 -1.93 -7.72 1.44
N LEU A 6 -3.17 -7.58 1.93
CA LEU A 6 -3.45 -7.20 3.31
C LEU A 6 -2.75 -8.10 4.33
N ILE A 7 -2.73 -9.41 4.07
CA ILE A 7 -2.16 -10.44 4.94
C ILE A 7 -0.86 -10.95 4.30
N PRO A 8 0.33 -10.66 4.87
CA PRO A 8 1.56 -11.34 4.47
C PRO A 8 1.49 -12.86 4.77
N PRO A 9 2.13 -13.73 3.96
CA PRO A 9 3.06 -13.44 2.88
C PRO A 9 2.39 -13.31 1.49
N PHE A 10 1.05 -13.23 1.43
CA PHE A 10 0.35 -13.13 0.15
C PHE A 10 0.80 -11.88 -0.62
N TRP A 11 1.07 -12.06 -1.90
CA TRP A 11 1.53 -11.02 -2.79
C TRP A 11 0.80 -11.11 -4.13
N LYS A 12 0.81 -10.01 -4.87
CA LYS A 12 0.30 -9.94 -6.23
C LYS A 12 1.24 -9.16 -7.12
N THR A 13 1.28 -9.52 -8.40
CA THR A 13 1.91 -8.72 -9.43
C THR A 13 1.04 -7.51 -9.73
N CYS A 14 1.62 -6.32 -9.80
CA CYS A 14 0.88 -5.12 -10.16
C CYS A 14 0.53 -5.13 -11.66
N PRO A 15 -0.68 -4.72 -12.03
CA PRO A 15 -1.02 -4.54 -13.44
C PRO A 15 -0.24 -3.37 -14.02
N GLU A 16 -0.22 -3.29 -15.35
CA GLU A 16 0.37 -2.18 -16.07
C GLU A 16 -0.20 -0.83 -15.61
N GLY A 17 0.66 0.19 -15.51
CA GLY A 17 0.32 1.51 -14.98
C GLY A 17 0.35 1.64 -13.45
N LYS A 18 0.35 0.55 -12.67
CA LYS A 18 0.43 0.61 -11.19
C LYS A 18 1.84 0.35 -10.67
N ASN A 19 2.68 1.37 -10.78
CA ASN A 19 4.13 1.30 -10.52
C ASN A 19 4.52 1.59 -9.06
N LEU A 20 3.56 1.65 -8.13
CA LEU A 20 3.80 1.81 -6.70
C LEU A 20 3.06 0.74 -5.89
N CYS A 21 3.66 0.35 -4.77
CA CYS A 21 2.96 -0.33 -3.69
C CYS A 21 2.50 0.69 -2.64
N TYR A 22 1.43 0.38 -1.90
CA TYR A 22 0.98 1.21 -0.78
C TYR A 22 0.56 0.40 0.45
N LYS A 23 0.71 1.03 1.62
CA LYS A 23 0.05 0.68 2.89
C LYS A 23 -0.89 1.81 3.27
N MET A 24 -2.13 1.48 3.62
CA MET A 24 -3.13 2.41 4.14
C MET A 24 -3.35 2.14 5.63
N TYR A 25 -3.35 3.19 6.44
CA TYR A 25 -3.56 3.14 7.87
C TYR A 25 -4.67 4.11 8.26
N MET A 26 -5.49 3.72 9.25
CA MET A 26 -6.32 4.69 9.96
C MET A 26 -5.45 5.41 10.97
N VAL A 27 -5.59 6.74 11.09
CA VAL A 27 -4.83 7.55 12.06
C VAL A 27 -5.08 7.09 13.50
N ALA A 28 -6.30 6.62 13.79
CA ALA A 28 -6.66 6.04 15.09
C ALA A 28 -5.94 4.71 15.40
N THR A 29 -5.51 3.97 14.38
CA THR A 29 -4.85 2.66 14.54
C THR A 29 -3.61 2.57 13.63
N PRO A 30 -2.54 3.33 13.92
CA PRO A 30 -1.40 3.50 13.01
C PRO A 30 -0.52 2.24 12.89
N MET A 31 -0.69 1.26 13.78
CA MET A 31 0.08 0.01 13.76
C MET A 31 -0.51 -1.04 12.81
N ILE A 32 -1.81 -0.97 12.51
CA ILE A 32 -2.52 -1.99 11.74
C ILE A 32 -2.87 -1.41 10.36
N PRO A 33 -2.22 -1.87 9.28
CA PRO A 33 -2.60 -1.45 7.95
C PRO A 33 -3.97 -2.04 7.62
N VAL A 34 -4.91 -1.19 7.23
CA VAL A 34 -6.27 -1.57 6.82
C VAL A 34 -6.33 -1.99 5.36
N LYS A 35 -5.33 -1.62 4.54
CA LYS A 35 -5.24 -2.02 3.14
C LYS A 35 -3.80 -2.01 2.63
N ARG A 36 -3.48 -2.96 1.75
CA ARG A 36 -2.21 -3.06 1.03
C ARG A 36 -2.46 -3.39 -0.44
N GLY A 37 -1.63 -2.89 -1.34
CA GLY A 37 -1.65 -3.31 -2.74
C GLY A 37 -0.87 -2.41 -3.68
N CYS A 38 -1.23 -2.46 -4.96
CA CYS A 38 -0.65 -1.66 -6.02
C CYS A 38 -1.48 -0.41 -6.31
N ILE A 39 -0.82 0.68 -6.64
CA ILE A 39 -1.42 1.94 -7.07
C ILE A 39 -0.53 2.63 -8.10
N ASP A 40 -1.12 3.49 -8.92
CA ASP A 40 -0.48 4.33 -9.92
C ASP A 40 0.06 5.62 -9.31
N VAL A 41 -0.73 6.28 -8.46
CA VAL A 41 -0.38 7.54 -7.80
C VAL A 41 -0.52 7.40 -6.29
N CYS A 42 0.47 7.87 -5.52
CA CYS A 42 0.38 7.84 -4.06
C CYS A 42 -0.70 8.81 -3.56
N PRO A 43 -1.75 8.33 -2.86
CA PRO A 43 -2.81 9.20 -2.38
C PRO A 43 -2.29 10.18 -1.33
N LYS A 44 -2.89 11.38 -1.29
CA LYS A 44 -2.61 12.36 -0.23
C LYS A 44 -3.13 11.84 1.11
N ASN A 45 -2.36 12.07 2.17
CA ASN A 45 -2.81 11.83 3.54
C ASN A 45 -3.99 12.74 3.88
N SER A 46 -4.87 12.28 4.77
CA SER A 46 -5.99 13.05 5.31
C SER A 46 -5.95 13.04 6.84
N ALA A 47 -6.90 13.73 7.48
CA ALA A 47 -7.04 13.73 8.94
C ALA A 47 -7.31 12.34 9.53
N LEU A 48 -7.89 11.42 8.75
CA LEU A 48 -8.30 10.09 9.21
C LEU A 48 -7.48 8.94 8.62
N VAL A 49 -6.82 9.16 7.47
CA VAL A 49 -6.14 8.10 6.72
C VAL A 49 -4.73 8.53 6.34
N LYS A 50 -3.77 7.64 6.59
CA LYS A 50 -2.37 7.77 6.13
C LYS A 50 -2.05 6.74 5.07
N TYR A 51 -1.30 7.16 4.06
CA TYR A 51 -0.76 6.33 3.00
C TYR A 51 0.76 6.35 3.05
N MET A 52 1.37 5.18 2.95
CA MET A 52 2.81 5.03 2.75
C MET A 52 3.02 4.30 1.43
N CYS A 53 3.70 4.92 0.48
CA CYS A 53 3.97 4.34 -0.84
C CYS A 53 5.45 4.06 -1.04
N CYS A 54 5.75 3.07 -1.87
CA CYS A 54 7.11 2.65 -2.21
C CYS A 54 7.12 1.98 -3.60
N ASN A 55 8.27 1.93 -4.25
CA ASN A 55 8.41 1.55 -5.67
C ASN A 55 9.29 0.30 -5.88
N THR A 56 9.54 -0.49 -4.84
CA THR A 56 10.35 -1.73 -4.90
C THR A 56 9.51 -2.97 -4.61
N ASP A 57 9.98 -4.15 -5.03
CA ASP A 57 9.22 -5.38 -4.85
C ASP A 57 8.99 -5.70 -3.36
N LYS A 58 7.73 -5.98 -3.02
CA LYS A 58 7.23 -6.39 -1.70
C LYS A 58 7.54 -5.40 -0.56
N CYS A 59 7.64 -4.12 -0.89
CA CYS A 59 7.97 -3.08 0.08
C CYS A 59 6.80 -2.66 1.00
N ASN A 60 5.55 -2.94 0.60
CA ASN A 60 4.35 -2.56 1.33
C ASN A 60 3.78 -3.66 2.25
#